data_AF-A0A822AMZ9-F1
#
_entry.id   AF-A0A822AMZ9-F1
#
_cell.length_a   1.000
_cell.length_b   1.000
_cell.length_c   1.000
_cell.angle_alpha   90.00
_cell.angle_beta   90.00
_cell.angle_gamma   90.00
#
_symmetry.space_group_name_H-M   'P 1'
#
loop_
_entity.id
_entity.type
_entity.pdbx_description
1 polymer ?
#
loop_
_entity_poly.entity_id
_entity_poly.type
_entity_poly.pdbx_seq_one_letter_code
_entity_poly.pdbx_strand_id
1 'polypeptide(L)'
;MQVTPQIYCVYVYCAEKKHHEEWAKHHQIIKGVFTDIETICDALRRDVRRVNNDLIPISILQSTSSDQFDQLFACSLILKEFLINSACEQQEKNNFMKFCRSQHRGNSYQSNIIKKYQAKPKKLTPIQWYTRECFLYSMLNRALRLYDIEILTQIKFFVQEVNEQIQKIYSQSDQQHPQTVYHGQNITNDLLSKLQKNKKSLIS
;
A
#
# COMPACT_ATOMS: atom_id res chain seq x y z
N MET A 1 -11.07 22.26 -8.52
CA MET A 1 -9.64 21.92 -8.63
C MET A 1 -9.00 22.12 -7.26
N GLN A 2 -8.74 21.05 -6.52
CA GLN A 2 -7.98 21.15 -5.26
C GLN A 2 -6.50 21.16 -5.61
N VAL A 3 -5.83 22.27 -5.27
CA VAL A 3 -4.38 22.41 -5.40
C VAL A 3 -3.76 21.38 -4.46
N THR A 4 -3.08 20.39 -5.02
CA THR A 4 -2.26 19.48 -4.22
C THR A 4 -1.16 20.29 -3.55
N PRO A 5 -1.01 20.23 -2.22
CA PRO A 5 0.05 20.96 -1.54
C PRO A 5 1.40 20.48 -2.09
N GLN A 6 2.25 21.42 -2.54
CA GLN A 6 3.59 21.12 -3.04
C GLN A 6 4.49 20.48 -1.96
N ILE A 7 4.17 20.69 -0.67
CA ILE A 7 4.91 20.14 0.47
C ILE A 7 3.91 19.63 1.50
N TYR A 8 3.96 18.32 1.81
CA TYR A 8 3.07 17.69 2.80
C TYR A 8 3.58 17.86 4.24
N CYS A 9 4.89 17.72 4.46
CA CYS A 9 5.53 17.92 5.75
C CYS A 9 7.04 18.13 5.61
N VAL A 10 7.67 18.67 6.66
CA VAL A 10 9.10 18.92 6.77
C VAL A 10 9.65 18.29 8.04
N TYR A 11 10.83 17.69 7.94
CA TYR A 11 11.59 17.14 9.06
C TYR A 11 12.92 17.87 9.13
N VAL A 12 13.29 18.34 10.31
CA VAL A 12 14.53 19.09 10.52
C VAL A 12 15.53 18.18 11.23
N TYR A 13 16.71 17.97 10.64
CA TYR A 13 17.82 17.27 11.28
C TYR A 13 18.92 18.26 11.64
N CYS A 14 19.22 18.44 12.92
CA CYS A 14 20.21 19.39 13.41
C CYS A 14 20.83 18.96 14.75
N ALA A 15 22.04 19.46 15.05
CA ALA A 15 22.70 19.17 16.32
C ALA A 15 22.07 19.92 17.51
N GLU A 16 21.58 21.15 17.29
CA GLU A 16 21.05 22.02 18.34
C GLU A 16 19.52 22.02 18.39
N LYS A 17 18.94 20.95 18.94
CA LYS A 17 17.49 20.76 19.01
C LYS A 17 16.72 21.93 19.59
N LYS A 18 17.16 22.48 20.73
CA LYS A 18 16.42 23.50 21.49
C LYS A 18 16.21 24.78 20.68
N HIS A 19 17.25 25.23 19.98
CA HIS A 19 17.16 26.43 19.14
C HIS A 19 16.17 26.23 17.99
N HIS A 20 16.17 25.03 17.39
CA HIS A 20 15.31 24.79 16.24
C HIS A 20 13.88 24.37 16.58
N GLU A 21 13.62 23.84 17.77
CA GLU A 21 12.27 23.50 18.23
C GLU A 21 11.38 24.73 18.44
N GLU A 22 11.95 25.87 18.84
CA GLU A 22 11.17 27.08 19.10
C GLU A 22 10.52 27.62 17.83
N TRP A 23 11.27 27.84 16.76
CA TRP A 23 10.67 28.28 15.50
C TRP A 23 9.88 27.15 14.83
N ALA A 24 10.29 25.87 14.96
CA ALA A 24 9.56 24.75 14.38
C ALA A 24 8.11 24.65 14.87
N LYS A 25 7.86 24.93 16.15
CA LYS A 25 6.50 24.95 16.74
C LYS A 25 5.57 25.95 16.07
N HIS A 26 6.11 27.01 15.47
CA HIS A 26 5.31 28.04 14.79
C HIS A 26 4.87 27.62 13.37
N HIS A 27 5.38 26.51 12.83
CA HIS A 27 5.04 26.03 11.50
C HIS A 27 4.35 24.66 11.54
N GLN A 28 3.07 24.63 11.15
CA GLN A 28 2.25 23.41 11.17
C GLN A 28 2.76 22.29 10.23
N ILE A 29 3.55 22.65 9.21
CA ILE A 29 4.14 21.69 8.27
C ILE A 29 5.35 20.95 8.87
N ILE A 30 5.94 21.44 9.96
CA ILE A 30 7.13 20.84 10.56
C ILE A 30 6.71 19.76 11.55
N LYS A 31 7.05 18.51 11.24
CA LYS A 31 6.65 17.34 12.05
C LYS A 31 7.58 17.09 13.23
N GLY A 32 8.81 17.58 13.17
CA GLY A 32 9.74 17.47 14.27
C GLY A 32 11.15 17.94 13.94
N VAL A 33 11.91 18.15 15.02
CA VAL A 33 13.34 18.45 15.01
C VAL A 33 14.07 17.27 15.65
N PHE A 34 15.01 16.71 14.90
CA PHE A 34 15.71 15.47 15.22
C PHE A 34 17.20 15.72 15.31
N THR A 35 17.84 15.15 16.33
CA THR A 35 19.29 15.16 16.53
C THR A 35 19.95 13.84 16.19
N ASP A 36 19.13 12.80 16.00
CA ASP A 36 19.57 11.44 15.76
C ASP A 36 18.95 10.91 14.47
N ILE A 37 19.78 10.23 13.66
CA ILE A 37 19.39 9.76 12.34
C ILE A 37 18.36 8.62 12.42
N GLU A 38 18.42 7.79 13.46
CA GLU A 38 17.46 6.70 13.64
C GLU A 38 16.07 7.26 13.96
N THR A 39 16.00 8.25 14.85
CA THR A 39 14.72 8.87 15.23
C THR A 39 14.01 9.58 14.06
N ILE A 40 14.75 10.27 13.19
CA ILE A 40 14.15 10.88 11.97
C ILE A 40 13.74 9.80 10.97
N CYS A 41 14.53 8.74 10.80
CA CYS A 41 14.14 7.61 9.95
C CYS A 41 12.87 6.93 10.44
N ASP A 42 12.70 6.76 11.75
CA ASP A 42 11.49 6.16 12.32
C ASP A 42 10.27 7.07 12.23
N ALA A 43 10.45 8.39 12.37
CA ALA A 43 9.39 9.36 12.10
C ALA A 43 8.95 9.32 10.63
N LEU A 44 9.91 9.35 9.70
CA LEU A 44 9.65 9.24 8.27
C LEU A 44 8.94 7.94 7.91
N ARG A 45 9.38 6.80 8.43
CA ARG A 45 8.73 5.49 8.19
C ARG A 45 7.28 5.49 8.67
N ARG A 46 7.02 6.02 9.88
CA ARG A 46 5.67 6.11 10.43
C ARG A 46 4.75 6.96 9.56
N ASP A 47 5.21 8.14 9.15
CA ASP A 47 4.40 9.06 8.36
C ASP A 47 4.20 8.56 6.92
N VAL A 48 5.21 7.94 6.30
CA VAL A 48 5.05 7.28 4.98
C VAL A 48 4.03 6.14 5.06
N ARG A 49 4.07 5.32 6.13
CA ARG A 49 3.06 4.27 6.35
C ARG A 49 1.66 4.87 6.54
N ARG A 50 1.54 5.96 7.31
CA ARG A 50 0.28 6.66 7.51
C ARG A 50 -0.29 7.22 6.21
N VAL A 51 0.53 7.92 5.43
CA VAL A 51 0.15 8.42 4.09
C VAL A 51 -0.27 7.26 3.19
N ASN A 52 0.45 6.14 3.21
CA ASN A 52 0.06 4.96 2.43
C ASN A 52 -1.32 4.41 2.81
N ASN A 53 -1.67 4.42 4.10
CA ASN A 53 -2.99 3.99 4.58
C ASN A 53 -4.09 5.00 4.22
N ASP A 54 -3.79 6.30 4.31
CA ASP A 54 -4.72 7.39 3.97
C ASP A 54 -5.05 7.43 2.46
N LEU A 55 -4.14 6.92 1.62
CA LEU A 55 -4.32 6.80 0.18
C LEU A 55 -5.16 5.59 -0.24
N ILE A 56 -5.64 4.76 0.69
CA ILE A 56 -6.61 3.70 0.38
C ILE A 56 -7.99 4.38 0.29
N PRO A 57 -8.60 4.46 -0.89
CA PRO A 57 -9.93 5.06 -1.01
C PRO A 57 -10.98 4.19 -0.33
N ILE A 58 -11.93 4.80 0.38
CA ILE A 58 -13.18 4.14 0.81
C ILE A 58 -14.25 4.50 -0.21
N SER A 59 -14.93 3.49 -0.75
CA SER A 59 -16.13 3.68 -1.54
C SER A 59 -17.37 3.41 -0.69
N ILE A 60 -18.35 4.31 -0.78
CA ILE A 60 -19.64 4.16 -0.09
C ILE A 60 -20.68 3.95 -1.18
N LEU A 61 -21.26 2.75 -1.24
CA LEU A 61 -22.32 2.44 -2.19
C LEU A 61 -23.61 3.08 -1.69
N GLN A 62 -23.99 4.20 -2.31
CA GLN A 62 -25.29 4.83 -2.06
C GLN A 62 -26.34 4.09 -2.89
N SER A 63 -27.41 3.64 -2.25
CA SER A 63 -28.49 2.87 -2.88
C SER A 63 -29.30 3.65 -3.93
N THR A 64 -28.98 4.92 -4.20
CA THR A 64 -29.82 5.85 -4.97
C THR A 64 -29.14 6.50 -6.18
N SER A 65 -27.88 6.19 -6.52
CA SER A 65 -27.22 6.73 -7.71
C SER A 65 -26.30 5.69 -8.37
N SER A 66 -26.75 5.17 -9.51
CA SER A 66 -26.40 3.84 -10.04
C SER A 66 -25.24 3.77 -11.03
N ASP A 67 -24.65 4.86 -11.55
CA ASP A 67 -23.97 4.69 -12.84
C ASP A 67 -22.42 4.74 -12.81
N GLN A 68 -21.79 5.56 -11.96
CA GLN A 68 -20.32 5.71 -11.97
C GLN A 68 -19.57 4.80 -10.97
N PHE A 69 -20.16 4.56 -9.79
CA PHE A 69 -19.50 3.77 -8.74
C PHE A 69 -19.60 2.26 -8.99
N ASP A 70 -20.70 1.81 -9.58
CA ASP A 70 -20.85 0.44 -10.07
C ASP A 70 -19.77 0.12 -11.13
N GLN A 71 -19.37 1.11 -11.93
CA GLN A 71 -18.35 0.92 -12.96
C GLN A 71 -16.94 0.73 -12.38
N LEU A 72 -16.49 1.55 -11.43
CA LEU A 72 -15.16 1.37 -10.81
C LEU A 72 -15.06 0.07 -10.02
N PHE A 73 -16.12 -0.28 -9.29
CA PHE A 73 -16.19 -1.55 -8.58
C PHE A 73 -16.18 -2.73 -9.55
N ALA A 74 -17.01 -2.71 -10.60
CA ALA A 74 -17.00 -3.72 -11.64
C ALA A 74 -15.63 -3.83 -12.34
N CYS A 75 -15.00 -2.70 -12.68
CA CYS A 75 -13.65 -2.66 -13.24
C CYS A 75 -12.63 -3.31 -12.28
N SER A 76 -12.73 -3.07 -10.97
CA SER A 76 -11.84 -3.69 -9.98
C SER A 76 -12.03 -5.20 -9.91
N LEU A 77 -13.27 -5.69 -10.00
CA LEU A 77 -13.58 -7.12 -10.05
C LEU A 77 -13.03 -7.77 -11.32
N ILE A 78 -13.25 -7.15 -12.48
CA ILE A 78 -12.73 -7.63 -13.77
C ILE A 78 -11.20 -7.68 -13.74
N LEU A 79 -10.55 -6.62 -13.22
CA LEU A 79 -9.11 -6.57 -13.08
C LEU A 79 -8.59 -7.67 -12.14
N LYS A 80 -9.26 -7.89 -11.00
CA LYS A 80 -8.94 -8.99 -10.07
C LYS A 80 -9.04 -10.35 -10.77
N GLU A 81 -10.14 -10.62 -11.48
CA GLU A 81 -10.33 -11.87 -12.22
C GLU A 81 -9.28 -12.04 -13.33
N PHE A 82 -8.95 -10.98 -14.07
CA PHE A 82 -7.91 -11.01 -15.09
C PHE A 82 -6.52 -11.33 -14.48
N LEU A 83 -6.15 -10.65 -13.40
CA LEU A 83 -4.85 -10.85 -12.75
C LEU A 83 -4.73 -12.26 -12.16
N ILE A 84 -5.80 -12.81 -11.58
CA ILE A 84 -5.78 -14.14 -10.97
C ILE A 84 -5.79 -15.24 -12.04
N ASN A 85 -6.61 -15.13 -13.07
CA ASN A 85 -6.84 -16.21 -14.03
C ASN A 85 -5.90 -16.19 -15.25
N SER A 86 -5.08 -15.14 -15.41
CA SER A 86 -4.13 -15.07 -16.52
C SER A 86 -2.97 -16.06 -16.35
N ALA A 87 -2.58 -16.72 -17.44
CA ALA A 87 -1.37 -17.54 -17.43
C ALA A 87 -0.15 -16.67 -17.07
N CYS A 88 0.73 -17.20 -16.23
CA CYS A 88 2.01 -16.58 -15.95
C CYS A 88 3.16 -17.49 -16.37
N GLU A 89 3.97 -17.00 -17.30
CA GLU A 89 5.16 -17.69 -17.76
C GLU A 89 6.37 -17.35 -16.90
N GLN A 90 7.30 -18.30 -16.77
CA GLN A 90 8.55 -18.07 -16.04
C GLN A 90 9.38 -16.92 -16.65
N GLN A 91 9.23 -16.66 -17.96
CA GLN A 91 9.87 -15.54 -18.64
C GLN A 91 9.34 -14.19 -18.14
N GLU A 92 8.04 -14.05 -17.89
CA GLU A 92 7.44 -12.84 -17.34
C GLU A 92 7.98 -12.55 -15.94
N LYS A 93 8.06 -13.58 -15.08
CA LYS A 93 8.70 -13.47 -13.76
C LYS A 93 10.15 -12.96 -13.89
N ASN A 94 10.91 -13.52 -14.83
CA ASN A 94 12.30 -13.12 -15.06
C ASN A 94 12.42 -11.67 -15.55
N ASN A 95 11.53 -11.25 -16.46
CA ASN A 95 11.49 -9.88 -16.98
C ASN A 95 11.15 -8.87 -15.89
N PHE A 96 10.16 -9.17 -15.06
CA PHE A 96 9.83 -8.36 -13.90
C PHE A 96 11.02 -8.20 -12.95
N MET A 97 11.75 -9.29 -12.67
CA MET A 97 12.92 -9.19 -11.79
C MET A 97 14.05 -8.35 -12.41
N LYS A 98 14.22 -8.37 -13.74
CA LYS A 98 15.15 -7.46 -14.44
C LYS A 98 14.70 -6.01 -14.32
N PHE A 99 13.40 -5.74 -14.47
CA PHE A 99 12.80 -4.43 -14.26
C PHE A 99 13.04 -3.92 -12.84
N CYS A 100 12.78 -4.73 -11.80
CA CYS A 100 13.06 -4.32 -10.42
C CYS A 100 14.55 -4.01 -10.18
N ARG A 101 15.46 -4.76 -10.80
CA ARG A 101 16.90 -4.49 -10.72
C ARG A 101 17.29 -3.17 -11.37
N SER A 102 16.66 -2.80 -12.50
CA SER A 102 16.95 -1.53 -13.16
C SER A 102 16.42 -0.34 -12.36
N GLN A 103 15.22 -0.46 -11.76
CA GLN A 103 14.62 0.58 -10.91
C GLN A 103 15.40 0.84 -9.60
N HIS A 104 16.12 -0.16 -9.11
CA HIS A 104 16.88 -0.07 -7.86
C HIS A 104 18.40 -0.09 -8.04
N ARG A 105 18.90 0.35 -9.21
CA ARG A 105 20.35 0.52 -9.44
C ARG A 105 20.95 1.44 -8.37
N GLY A 106 22.09 1.02 -7.80
CA GLY A 106 22.77 1.73 -6.71
C GLY A 106 22.20 1.47 -5.31
N ASN A 107 21.04 0.82 -5.17
CA ASN A 107 20.48 0.43 -3.88
C ASN A 107 20.90 -1.01 -3.53
N SER A 108 21.97 -1.16 -2.74
CA SER A 108 22.52 -2.46 -2.33
C SER A 108 21.54 -3.28 -1.49
N TYR A 109 20.73 -2.62 -0.65
CA TYR A 109 19.71 -3.25 0.18
C TYR A 109 18.61 -3.91 -0.68
N GLN A 110 18.00 -3.15 -1.59
CA GLN A 110 16.97 -3.68 -2.50
C GLN A 110 17.54 -4.74 -3.44
N SER A 111 18.76 -4.53 -3.96
CA SER A 111 19.45 -5.51 -4.79
C SER A 111 19.63 -6.85 -4.07
N ASN A 112 19.97 -6.83 -2.78
CA ASN A 112 20.07 -8.03 -1.96
C ASN A 112 18.71 -8.69 -1.71
N ILE A 113 17.65 -7.90 -1.50
CA ILE A 113 16.29 -8.44 -1.34
C ILE A 113 15.81 -9.11 -2.63
N ILE A 114 16.02 -8.49 -3.79
CA ILE A 114 15.70 -9.05 -5.11
C ILE A 114 16.41 -10.39 -5.29
N LYS A 115 17.72 -10.46 -5.01
CA LYS A 115 18.48 -11.73 -5.07
C LYS A 115 17.89 -12.79 -4.13
N LYS A 116 17.55 -12.41 -2.89
CA LYS A 116 16.92 -13.30 -1.91
C LYS A 116 15.57 -13.82 -2.40
N TYR A 117 14.74 -13.00 -3.04
CA TYR A 117 13.46 -13.44 -3.59
C TYR A 117 13.66 -14.43 -4.75
N GLN A 118 14.57 -14.16 -5.69
CA GLN A 118 14.85 -15.07 -6.82
C GLN A 118 15.41 -16.42 -6.39
N ALA A 119 16.19 -16.45 -5.31
CA ALA A 119 16.72 -17.69 -4.76
C ALA A 119 15.63 -18.62 -4.18
N LYS A 120 14.36 -18.15 -4.10
CA LYS A 120 13.20 -18.88 -3.56
C LYS A 120 13.55 -19.65 -2.27
N PRO A 121 14.08 -18.99 -1.22
CA PRO A 121 14.43 -19.67 0.01
C PRO A 121 13.17 -20.33 0.57
N LYS A 122 13.24 -21.65 0.84
CA LYS A 122 12.13 -22.48 1.35
C LYS A 122 11.44 -21.94 2.63
N LYS A 123 12.01 -20.91 3.27
CA LYS A 123 11.57 -20.36 4.56
C LYS A 123 10.54 -19.24 4.46
N LEU A 124 10.36 -18.60 3.30
CA LEU A 124 9.48 -17.42 3.19
C LEU A 124 8.27 -17.69 2.28
N THR A 125 7.09 -17.48 2.81
CA THR A 125 5.82 -17.61 2.07
C THR A 125 5.49 -16.34 1.27
N PRO A 126 4.63 -16.41 0.25
CA PRO A 126 4.14 -15.23 -0.48
C PRO A 126 3.60 -14.10 0.43
N ILE A 127 2.78 -14.40 1.43
CA ILE A 127 2.26 -13.45 2.42
C ILE A 127 3.39 -12.82 3.23
N GLN A 128 4.42 -13.58 3.64
CA GLN A 128 5.57 -13.01 4.34
C GLN A 128 6.39 -12.06 3.45
N TRP A 129 6.44 -12.32 2.13
CA TRP A 129 7.01 -11.37 1.18
C TRP A 129 6.13 -10.12 1.00
N TYR A 130 4.81 -10.30 1.01
CA TYR A 130 3.85 -9.21 0.90
C TYR A 130 3.85 -8.30 2.13
N THR A 131 3.99 -8.84 3.34
CA THR A 131 3.99 -8.04 4.57
C THR A 131 5.37 -7.47 4.94
N ARG A 132 6.42 -7.90 4.24
CA ARG A 132 7.78 -7.40 4.43
C ARG A 132 7.96 -6.04 3.75
N GLU A 133 8.67 -5.14 4.43
CA GLU A 133 9.14 -3.88 3.84
C GLU A 133 10.16 -4.13 2.72
N CYS A 134 9.67 -4.32 1.51
CA CYS A 134 10.45 -4.54 0.30
C CYS A 134 9.70 -4.06 -0.94
N PHE A 135 10.40 -4.11 -2.08
CA PHE A 135 9.88 -3.66 -3.38
C PHE A 135 8.52 -4.29 -3.74
N LEU A 136 8.27 -5.56 -3.40
CA LEU A 136 7.02 -6.26 -3.71
C LEU A 136 5.81 -5.60 -3.05
N TYR A 137 5.86 -5.39 -1.74
CA TYR A 137 4.80 -4.71 -0.98
C TYR A 137 4.52 -3.31 -1.52
N SER A 138 5.58 -2.51 -1.66
CA SER A 138 5.44 -1.11 -2.04
C SER A 138 4.93 -0.94 -3.48
N MET A 139 5.40 -1.80 -4.39
CA MET A 139 5.04 -1.70 -5.80
C MET A 139 3.64 -2.25 -6.06
N LEU A 140 3.27 -3.38 -5.46
CA LEU A 140 1.92 -3.93 -5.59
C LEU A 140 0.86 -2.96 -5.05
N ASN A 141 1.03 -2.48 -3.81
CA ASN A 141 0.04 -1.58 -3.21
C ASN A 141 -0.04 -0.24 -3.92
N ARG A 142 1.08 0.29 -4.43
CA ARG A 142 1.05 1.49 -5.27
C ARG A 142 0.30 1.23 -6.58
N ALA A 143 0.59 0.13 -7.26
CA ALA A 143 -0.03 -0.19 -8.54
C ALA A 143 -1.55 -0.42 -8.40
N LEU A 144 -1.99 -1.08 -7.33
CA LEU A 144 -3.41 -1.24 -7.00
C LEU A 144 -4.10 0.10 -6.74
N ARG A 145 -3.47 1.00 -5.97
CA ARG A 145 -4.04 2.33 -5.67
C ARG A 145 -4.15 3.24 -6.90
N LEU A 146 -3.20 3.12 -7.82
CA LEU A 146 -3.15 3.96 -9.03
C LEU A 146 -3.80 3.29 -10.25
N TYR A 147 -4.33 2.07 -10.11
CA TYR A 147 -4.80 1.25 -11.23
C TYR A 147 -3.76 1.14 -12.36
N ASP A 148 -2.49 1.00 -12.00
CA ASP A 148 -1.36 0.93 -12.94
C ASP A 148 -1.33 -0.46 -13.59
N ILE A 149 -2.07 -0.62 -14.70
CA ILE A 149 -2.25 -1.90 -15.39
C ILE A 149 -0.90 -2.44 -15.89
N GLU A 150 0.03 -1.58 -16.30
CA GLU A 150 1.35 -2.02 -16.78
C GLU A 150 2.12 -2.71 -15.66
N ILE A 151 2.22 -2.09 -14.49
CA ILE A 151 2.90 -2.68 -13.34
C ILE A 151 2.11 -3.88 -12.80
N LEU A 152 0.78 -3.79 -12.72
CA LEU A 152 -0.08 -4.88 -12.26
C LEU A 152 0.08 -6.13 -13.14
N THR A 153 0.17 -5.97 -14.45
CA THR A 153 0.41 -7.07 -15.39
C THR A 153 1.80 -7.69 -15.17
N GLN A 154 2.82 -6.89 -14.90
CA GLN A 154 4.17 -7.40 -14.65
C GLN A 154 4.30 -8.12 -13.31
N ILE A 155 3.57 -7.69 -12.27
CA ILE A 155 3.58 -8.28 -10.92
C ILE A 155 2.47 -9.32 -10.70
N LYS A 156 1.61 -9.59 -11.70
CA LYS A 156 0.43 -10.49 -11.60
C LYS A 156 0.75 -11.83 -10.95
N PHE A 157 1.92 -12.37 -11.25
CA PHE A 157 2.38 -13.65 -10.72
C PHE A 157 2.50 -13.67 -9.20
N PHE A 158 2.89 -12.54 -8.60
CA PHE A 158 3.00 -12.41 -7.16
C PHE A 158 1.61 -12.22 -6.53
N VAL A 159 0.69 -11.55 -7.24
CA VAL A 159 -0.73 -11.48 -6.85
C VAL A 159 -1.35 -12.88 -6.79
N GLN A 160 -1.06 -13.72 -7.80
CA GLN A 160 -1.48 -15.11 -7.83
C GLN A 160 -0.90 -15.91 -6.66
N GLU A 161 0.41 -15.84 -6.43
CA GLU A 161 1.09 -16.53 -5.31
C GLU A 161 0.52 -16.11 -3.94
N VAL A 162 0.20 -14.83 -3.75
CA VAL A 162 -0.44 -14.33 -2.53
C VAL A 162 -1.88 -14.82 -2.41
N ASN A 163 -2.67 -14.73 -3.48
CA ASN A 163 -4.06 -15.20 -3.50
C ASN A 163 -4.14 -16.70 -3.20
N GLU A 164 -3.33 -17.54 -3.85
CA GLU A 164 -3.25 -18.98 -3.58
C GLU A 164 -2.95 -19.28 -2.11
N GLN A 165 -2.02 -18.53 -1.50
CA GLN A 165 -1.72 -18.70 -0.09
C GLN A 165 -2.89 -18.28 0.82
N ILE A 166 -3.57 -17.16 0.51
CA ILE A 166 -4.75 -16.72 1.26
C ILE A 166 -5.85 -17.78 1.18
N GLN A 167 -6.14 -18.30 -0.01
CA GLN A 167 -7.14 -19.36 -0.22
C GLN A 167 -6.80 -20.63 0.56
N LYS A 168 -5.52 -21.02 0.59
CA LYS A 168 -5.05 -22.17 1.36
C LYS A 168 -5.20 -21.98 2.87
N ILE A 169 -4.89 -20.80 3.40
CA ILE A 169 -5.08 -20.50 4.83
C ILE A 169 -6.56 -20.49 5.16
N TYR A 170 -7.37 -19.88 4.29
CA TYR A 170 -8.82 -19.78 4.47
C TYR A 170 -9.49 -21.16 4.47
N SER A 171 -9.13 -22.07 3.57
CA SER A 171 -9.68 -23.43 3.53
C SER A 171 -9.27 -24.30 4.72
N GLN A 172 -8.20 -23.93 5.42
CA GLN A 172 -7.71 -24.60 6.62
C GLN A 172 -8.26 -23.99 7.92
N SER A 173 -8.86 -22.81 7.85
CA SER A 173 -9.44 -22.12 9.01
C SER A 173 -10.84 -22.63 9.34
N ASP A 174 -11.20 -22.61 10.63
CA ASP A 174 -12.54 -22.97 11.09
C ASP A 174 -13.53 -21.86 10.66
N GLN A 175 -14.24 -22.11 9.57
CA GLN A 175 -15.03 -21.11 8.85
C GLN A 175 -16.34 -20.73 9.55
N GLN A 176 -16.60 -21.30 10.74
CA GLN A 176 -17.91 -21.20 11.37
C GLN A 176 -18.12 -19.91 12.17
N HIS A 177 -17.08 -19.10 12.37
CA HIS A 177 -17.17 -17.93 13.24
C HIS A 177 -16.73 -16.63 12.56
N PRO A 178 -17.63 -15.64 12.49
CA PRO A 178 -17.26 -14.28 12.08
C PRO A 178 -16.09 -13.77 12.91
N GLN A 179 -15.06 -13.25 12.24
CA GLN A 179 -13.92 -12.64 12.91
C GLN A 179 -14.09 -11.12 12.93
N THR A 180 -14.05 -10.54 14.13
CA THR A 180 -14.00 -9.09 14.30
C THR A 180 -12.55 -8.63 14.23
N VAL A 181 -12.26 -7.74 13.28
CA VAL A 181 -10.96 -7.10 13.10
C VAL A 181 -11.11 -5.58 13.11
N TYR A 182 -10.02 -4.86 13.38
CA TYR A 182 -10.01 -3.41 13.44
C TYR A 182 -8.99 -2.84 12.43
N HIS A 183 -9.43 -1.86 11.65
CA HIS A 183 -8.58 -1.12 10.72
C HIS A 183 -8.77 0.38 10.93
N GLY A 184 -7.67 1.11 11.12
CA GLY A 184 -7.69 2.56 11.28
C GLY A 184 -7.49 3.26 9.94
N GLN A 185 -8.36 4.21 9.62
CA GLN A 185 -8.32 4.96 8.35
C GLN A 185 -8.63 6.43 8.59
N ASN A 186 -7.83 7.34 8.03
CA ASN A 186 -8.17 8.75 8.02
C ASN A 186 -9.23 8.99 6.94
N ILE A 187 -10.34 9.62 7.32
CA ILE A 187 -11.43 9.96 6.40
C ILE A 187 -11.73 11.45 6.49
N THR A 188 -12.20 12.03 5.38
CA THR A 188 -12.64 13.42 5.37
C THR A 188 -13.98 13.57 6.09
N ASN A 189 -14.29 14.78 6.59
CA ASN A 189 -15.58 15.07 7.21
C ASN A 189 -16.76 14.85 6.24
N ASP A 190 -16.55 15.08 4.94
CA ASP A 190 -17.56 14.79 3.91
C ASP A 190 -17.84 13.28 3.80
N LEU A 191 -16.78 12.47 3.73
CA LEU A 191 -16.90 11.02 3.68
C LEU A 191 -17.53 10.45 4.96
N LEU A 192 -17.16 10.98 6.13
CA LEU A 192 -17.78 10.64 7.41
C LEU A 192 -19.28 10.97 7.40
N SER A 193 -19.67 12.13 6.88
CA SER A 193 -21.08 12.53 6.76
C SER A 193 -21.85 11.58 5.84
N LYS A 194 -21.23 11.11 4.75
CA LYS A 194 -21.80 10.09 3.86
C LYS A 194 -21.94 8.73 4.57
N LEU A 195 -20.93 8.29 5.33
CA LEU A 195 -21.00 7.05 6.12
C LEU A 195 -22.12 7.10 7.15
N GLN A 196 -22.26 8.21 7.86
CA GLN A 196 -23.31 8.39 8.88
C GLN A 196 -24.72 8.33 8.29
N LYS A 197 -24.90 8.78 7.05
CA LYS A 197 -26.16 8.66 6.31
C LYS A 197 -26.38 7.25 5.76
N ASN A 198 -25.33 6.43 5.65
CA ASN A 198 -25.35 5.12 5.02
C ASN A 198 -25.19 3.94 5.99
N LYS A 199 -25.68 4.08 7.24
CA LYS A 199 -25.53 3.10 8.34
C LYS A 199 -26.11 1.69 8.09
N LYS A 200 -26.75 1.44 6.95
CA LYS A 200 -27.38 0.16 6.60
C LYS A 200 -27.07 -0.33 5.18
N SER A 201 -26.16 0.31 4.46
CA SER A 201 -25.78 -0.14 3.11
C SER A 201 -24.32 -0.55 3.05
N LEU A 202 -23.93 -1.07 1.89
CA LEU A 202 -22.62 -1.64 1.66
C LEU A 202 -21.55 -0.53 1.59
N ILE A 203 -20.42 -0.82 2.24
CA ILE A 203 -19.18 -0.07 2.11
C ILE A 203 -18.22 -0.99 1.37
N SER A 204 -17.52 -0.47 0.36
CA SER A 204 -16.57 -1.20 -0.50
C SER A 204 -15.21 -0.53 -0.44
#